data_AF-A0A963MAG0-F1
#
_entry.id   AF-A0A963MAG0-F1
#
_cell.length_a   1.000
_cell.length_b   1.000
_cell.length_c   1.000
_cell.angle_alpha   90.00
_cell.angle_beta   90.00
_cell.angle_gamma   90.00
#
_symmetry.space_group_name_H-M   'P 1'
#
loop_
_entity.id
_entity.type
_entity.pdbx_description
1 polymer ?
#
loop_
_entity_poly.entity_id
_entity_poly.type
_entity_poly.pdbx_seq_one_letter_code
_entity_poly.pdbx_strand_id
1 'polypeptide(L)'
;MNTGTLAGPALTPATIVAFLADIFARRGGEEYLGEPVTMAQHMLQAARCAELAGQTGEVIVAALLHDIGHFTSEFGTYAPDDTEDRHHEDAGGELLAPLFPP
;
A
#
# COMPACT_ATOMS: atom_id res chain seq x y z
N MET A 1 -8.39 -6.41 -34.17
CA MET A 1 -7.79 -6.93 -32.92
C MET A 1 -7.71 -5.75 -31.96
N ASN A 2 -8.60 -5.70 -30.96
CA ASN A 2 -8.66 -4.60 -30.01
C ASN A 2 -7.77 -4.98 -28.82
N THR A 3 -6.57 -4.41 -28.74
CA THR A 3 -5.70 -4.53 -27.57
C THR A 3 -6.23 -3.58 -26.50
N GLY A 4 -7.30 -4.00 -25.83
CA GLY A 4 -7.79 -3.34 -24.63
C GLY A 4 -6.81 -3.60 -23.51
N THR A 5 -5.85 -2.70 -23.31
CA THR A 5 -5.17 -2.56 -22.02
C THR A 5 -6.27 -2.33 -21.00
N LEU A 6 -6.52 -3.29 -20.12
CA LEU A 6 -7.39 -3.10 -18.96
C LEU A 6 -6.66 -2.12 -18.04
N ALA A 7 -6.83 -0.83 -18.29
CA ALA A 7 -6.46 0.18 -17.33
C ALA A 7 -7.32 -0.08 -16.09
N GLY A 8 -6.68 -0.40 -14.97
CA GLY A 8 -7.35 -0.48 -13.68
C GLY A 8 -8.14 0.82 -13.41
N PRO A 9 -9.13 0.79 -12.50
CA PRO A 9 -9.91 1.98 -12.18
C PRO A 9 -8.96 3.13 -11.86
N ALA A 10 -9.21 4.30 -12.47
CA ALA A 10 -8.41 5.49 -12.19
C ALA A 10 -8.41 5.77 -10.68
N LEU A 11 -7.21 5.84 -10.08
CA LEU A 11 -7.06 6.20 -8.69
C LEU A 11 -7.36 7.70 -8.55
N THR A 12 -8.40 8.00 -7.77
CA THR A 12 -8.86 9.36 -7.47
C THR A 12 -9.10 9.47 -5.97
N PRO A 13 -9.21 10.69 -5.41
CA PRO A 13 -9.58 10.86 -4.00
C PRO A 13 -10.89 10.13 -3.61
N ALA A 14 -11.81 9.95 -4.56
CA ALA A 14 -13.07 9.26 -4.32
C ALA A 14 -12.97 7.73 -4.34
N THR A 15 -11.94 7.17 -5.00
CA THR A 15 -11.82 5.72 -5.25
C THR A 15 -10.68 5.07 -4.49
N ILE A 16 -9.69 5.85 -4.04
CA ILE A 16 -8.47 5.33 -3.44
C ILE A 16 -8.71 4.53 -2.16
N VAL A 17 -9.58 5.00 -1.26
CA VAL A 17 -9.82 4.31 0.02
C VAL A 17 -10.42 2.92 -0.22
N ALA A 18 -11.36 2.81 -1.16
CA ALA A 18 -11.96 1.53 -1.53
C ALA A 18 -10.93 0.58 -2.16
N PHE A 19 -10.04 1.12 -2.99
CA PHE A 19 -8.96 0.36 -3.60
C PHE A 19 -7.96 -0.18 -2.56
N LEU A 20 -7.49 0.66 -1.64
CA LEU A 20 -6.61 0.24 -0.55
C LEU A 20 -7.28 -0.80 0.36
N ALA A 21 -8.56 -0.60 0.69
CA ALA A 21 -9.32 -1.55 1.50
C ALA A 21 -9.44 -2.93 0.84
N ASP A 22 -9.62 -2.99 -0.48
CA ASP A 22 -9.66 -4.22 -1.24
C ASP A 22 -8.30 -4.96 -1.22
N ILE A 23 -7.19 -4.22 -1.33
CA ILE A 23 -5.83 -4.79 -1.18
C ILE A 23 -5.66 -5.39 0.22
N PHE A 24 -6.02 -4.67 1.28
CA PHE A 24 -5.97 -5.18 2.65
C PHE A 24 -6.83 -6.44 2.82
N ALA A 25 -8.01 -6.49 2.21
CA ALA A 25 -8.90 -7.64 2.31
C ALA A 25 -8.35 -8.88 1.60
N ARG A 26 -7.77 -8.71 0.40
CA ARG A 26 -7.28 -9.83 -0.42
C ARG A 26 -5.89 -10.31 -0.01
N ARG A 27 -5.00 -9.38 0.33
CA ARG A 27 -3.56 -9.64 0.51
C ARG A 27 -3.07 -9.37 1.93
N GLY A 28 -3.88 -8.76 2.78
CA GLY A 28 -3.51 -8.44 4.15
C GLY A 28 -3.17 -9.65 5.02
N GLY A 29 -3.62 -10.85 4.65
CA GLY A 29 -3.31 -12.11 5.34
C GLY A 29 -2.00 -12.78 4.91
N GLU A 30 -1.25 -12.20 3.97
CA GLU A 30 0.07 -12.70 3.57
C GLU A 30 1.09 -12.56 4.70
N GLU A 31 2.10 -13.45 4.73
CA GLU A 31 3.17 -13.43 5.71
C GLU A 31 4.01 -12.16 5.57
N TYR A 32 4.30 -11.49 6.69
CA TYR A 32 5.19 -10.34 6.71
C TYR A 32 6.64 -10.80 6.88
N LEU A 33 7.33 -11.07 5.76
CA LEU A 33 8.78 -11.27 5.68
C LEU A 33 9.39 -12.20 6.76
N GLY A 34 8.69 -13.28 7.13
CA GLY A 34 9.14 -14.25 8.14
C GLY A 34 8.86 -13.88 9.61
N GLU A 35 8.25 -12.72 9.86
CA GLU A 35 7.79 -12.32 11.21
C GLU A 35 6.45 -12.98 11.55
N PRO A 36 6.13 -13.17 12.85
CA PRO A 36 4.89 -13.82 13.29
C PRO A 36 3.67 -12.87 13.22
N VAL A 37 3.59 -12.07 12.17
CA VAL A 37 2.48 -11.17 11.84
C VAL A 37 2.21 -11.21 10.35
N THR A 38 0.99 -10.90 9.96
CA THR A 38 0.60 -10.71 8.56
C THR A 38 0.87 -9.27 8.11
N MET A 39 0.91 -9.04 6.80
CA MET A 39 1.08 -7.71 6.20
C MET A 39 0.13 -6.67 6.81
N ALA A 40 -1.17 -7.01 6.92
CA ALA A 40 -2.16 -6.10 7.50
C ALA A 40 -1.95 -5.90 9.00
N GLN A 41 -1.57 -6.93 9.74
CA GLN A 41 -1.32 -6.81 11.18
C GLN A 41 -0.16 -5.87 11.47
N HIS A 42 0.95 -6.00 10.75
CA HIS A 42 2.11 -5.11 10.88
C HIS A 42 1.72 -3.64 10.65
N MET A 43 1.09 -3.36 9.50
CA MET A 43 0.63 -2.01 9.16
C MET A 43 -0.41 -1.43 10.14
N LEU A 44 -1.36 -2.24 10.61
CA LEU A 44 -2.36 -1.82 11.61
C LEU A 44 -1.74 -1.57 12.99
N GLN A 45 -0.75 -2.37 13.39
CA GLN A 45 -0.03 -2.18 14.65
C GLN A 45 0.79 -0.88 14.61
N ALA A 46 1.47 -0.60 13.48
CA ALA A 46 2.19 0.65 13.29
C ALA A 46 1.25 1.88 13.42
N ALA A 47 0.11 1.85 12.73
CA ALA A 47 -0.91 2.90 12.82
C ALA A 47 -1.45 3.06 14.26
N ARG A 48 -1.70 1.95 14.95
CA ARG A 48 -2.19 1.96 16.33
C ARG A 48 -1.16 2.54 17.30
N CYS A 49 0.12 2.25 17.11
CA CYS A 49 1.20 2.86 17.90
C CYS A 49 1.26 4.38 17.71
N ALA A 50 1.14 4.87 16.47
CA ALA A 50 1.08 6.29 16.18
C ALA A 50 -0.15 6.96 16.85
N GLU A 51 -1.31 6.32 16.77
CA GLU A 51 -2.54 6.79 17.40
C GLU A 51 -2.39 6.86 18.94
N LEU A 52 -1.85 5.83 19.58
CA LEU A 52 -1.62 5.79 21.02
C LEU A 52 -0.58 6.83 21.48
N ALA A 53 0.36 7.18 20.61
CA ALA A 53 1.33 8.25 20.85
C ALA A 53 0.75 9.66 20.64
N GLY A 54 -0.53 9.79 20.26
CA GLY A 54 -1.19 11.09 20.03
C GLY A 54 -0.67 11.81 18.78
N GLN A 55 -0.20 11.07 17.78
CA GLN A 55 0.29 11.63 16.52
C GLN A 55 -0.86 12.20 15.66
N THR A 56 -0.51 12.96 14.63
CA THR A 56 -1.49 13.55 13.71
C THR A 56 -2.13 12.50 12.81
N GLY A 57 -3.27 12.84 12.21
CA GLY A 57 -3.95 11.93 11.27
C GLY A 57 -3.08 11.54 10.08
N GLU A 58 -2.25 12.47 9.59
CA GLU A 58 -1.30 12.23 8.50
C GLU A 58 -0.26 11.19 8.90
N VAL A 59 0.30 11.26 10.11
CA VAL A 59 1.28 10.29 10.61
C VAL A 59 0.64 8.92 10.85
N ILE A 60 -0.60 8.88 11.36
CA ILE A 60 -1.33 7.61 11.54
C ILE A 60 -1.57 6.93 10.20
N VAL A 61 -2.00 7.69 9.18
CA VAL A 61 -2.23 7.14 7.83
C VAL A 61 -0.90 6.75 7.16
N ALA A 62 0.15 7.55 7.31
CA ALA A 62 1.48 7.20 6.79
C ALA A 62 1.99 5.89 7.41
N ALA A 63 1.88 5.73 8.73
CA ALA A 63 2.22 4.48 9.41
C ALA A 63 1.37 3.30 8.95
N LEU A 64 0.07 3.52 8.65
CA LEU A 64 -0.80 2.48 8.11
C LEU A 64 -0.39 2.02 6.71
N LEU A 65 0.17 2.90 5.89
CA LEU A 65 0.40 2.64 4.46
C LEU A 65 1.88 2.46 4.10
N HIS A 66 2.80 2.54 5.06
CA HIS A 66 4.24 2.55 4.78
C HIS A 66 4.73 1.35 3.96
N ASP A 67 4.14 0.17 4.19
CA ASP A 67 4.51 -1.09 3.53
C ASP A 67 3.53 -1.50 2.41
N ILE A 68 2.63 -0.60 1.97
CA ILE A 68 1.67 -0.91 0.90
C ILE A 68 2.38 -1.26 -0.42
N GLY A 69 3.61 -0.78 -0.60
CA GLY A 69 4.44 -1.07 -1.77
C GLY A 69 4.78 -2.55 -1.94
N HIS A 70 4.72 -3.38 -0.90
CA HIS A 70 4.86 -4.84 -1.06
C HIS A 70 3.79 -5.46 -1.97
N PHE A 71 2.71 -4.72 -2.25
CA PHE A 71 1.67 -5.11 -3.17
C PHE A 71 1.91 -4.62 -4.61
N THR A 72 3.17 -4.47 -5.08
CA THR A 72 3.54 -3.90 -6.40
C THR A 72 2.70 -4.40 -7.59
N SER A 73 2.36 -5.70 -7.61
CA SER A 73 1.51 -6.31 -8.65
C SER A 73 0.09 -5.73 -8.74
N GLU A 74 -0.44 -5.14 -7.66
CA GLU A 74 -1.77 -4.49 -7.61
C GLU A 74 -1.78 -3.12 -8.31
N PHE A 75 -0.61 -2.51 -8.52
CA PHE A 75 -0.48 -1.17 -9.08
C PHE A 75 -0.12 -1.18 -10.58
N GLY A 76 -0.12 -2.35 -11.23
CA GLY A 76 -0.02 -2.51 -12.68
C GLY A 76 1.39 -2.39 -13.27
N THR A 77 2.38 -1.97 -12.48
CA THR A 77 3.80 -1.92 -12.86
C THR A 77 4.53 -3.15 -12.33
N TYR A 78 4.29 -4.31 -12.94
CA TYR A 78 5.14 -5.48 -12.73
C TYR A 78 6.36 -5.37 -13.66
N ALA A 79 7.53 -5.06 -13.10
CA ALA A 79 8.81 -5.31 -13.76
C ALA A 79 9.29 -6.71 -13.31
N PRO A 80 9.51 -7.68 -14.22
CA PRO A 80 9.98 -9.03 -13.86
C PRO A 80 11.33 -9.12 -13.14
N ASP A 81 12.02 -7.98 -13.00
CA ASP A 81 13.30 -7.81 -12.31
C ASP A 81 13.13 -7.44 -10.82
N ASP A 82 11.91 -7.07 -10.41
CA ASP A 82 11.50 -6.64 -9.05
C ASP A 82 11.45 -7.84 -8.07
N THR A 83 12.59 -8.50 -7.96
CA THR A 83 12.88 -9.67 -7.12
C THR A 83 13.79 -9.30 -5.95
N GLU A 84 14.35 -8.09 -5.98
CA GLU A 84 15.09 -7.52 -4.88
C GLU A 84 14.19 -6.52 -4.17
N ASP A 85 13.91 -6.85 -2.92
CA ASP A 85 13.18 -6.15 -1.86
C ASP A 85 13.67 -4.70 -1.56
N ARG A 86 14.05 -3.92 -2.59
CA ARG A 86 14.73 -2.63 -2.48
C ARG A 86 13.92 -1.43 -2.95
N HIS A 87 12.69 -1.64 -3.47
CA HIS A 87 11.88 -0.56 -4.05
C HIS A 87 10.44 -0.48 -3.52
N HIS A 88 10.07 -1.30 -2.53
CA HIS A 88 8.71 -1.23 -1.95
C HIS A 88 8.46 0.10 -1.22
N GLU A 89 9.50 0.68 -0.59
CA GLU A 89 9.43 1.99 0.06
C GLU A 89 9.18 3.13 -0.96
N ASP A 90 9.87 3.08 -2.11
CA ASP A 90 9.71 4.05 -3.19
C ASP A 90 8.36 3.91 -3.90
N ALA A 91 7.95 2.69 -4.22
CA ALA A 91 6.69 2.40 -4.92
C ALA A 91 5.46 2.81 -4.09
N GLY A 92 5.49 2.58 -2.76
CA GLY A 92 4.46 3.06 -1.85
C GLY A 92 4.40 4.59 -1.81
N GLY A 93 5.55 5.24 -1.72
CA GLY A 93 5.66 6.70 -1.76
C GLY A 93 5.14 7.32 -3.07
N GLU A 94 5.54 6.78 -4.23
CA GLU A 94 5.11 7.25 -5.54
C GLU A 94 3.60 7.10 -5.76
N LEU A 95 3.02 5.98 -5.33
CA LEU A 95 1.58 5.73 -5.40
C LEU A 95 0.79 6.75 -4.57
N LEU A 96 1.30 7.08 -3.38
CA LEU A 96 0.61 7.90 -2.39
C LEU A 96 0.88 9.40 -2.56
N ALA A 97 1.98 9.79 -3.18
CA ALA A 97 2.37 11.19 -3.36
C ALA A 97 1.26 12.09 -3.97
N PRO A 98 0.45 11.65 -4.94
CA PRO A 98 -0.64 12.47 -5.48
C PRO A 98 -1.81 12.71 -4.52
N LEU A 99 -1.84 11.99 -3.39
CA LEU A 99 -2.98 11.92 -2.47
C LEU A 99 -2.74 12.63 -1.14
N PHE A 100 -1.49 12.98 -0.85
CA PHE A 100 -1.13 13.78 0.31
C PHE A 100 -0.80 15.22 -0.13
N PRO A 101 -1.21 16.23 0.65
CA PRO A 101 -0.75 17.60 0.43
C PRO A 101 0.79 17.68 0.56
N PRO A 102 1.44 18.63 -0.12
CA PRO A 102 2.89 18.83 -0.03
C PRO A 102 3.35 19.26 1.36
#